data_AF-A0A954IT68-F1
#
_entry.id   AF-A0A954IT68-F1
#
_cell.length_a   1.000
_cell.length_b   1.000
_cell.length_c   1.000
_cell.angle_alpha   90.00
_cell.angle_beta   90.00
_cell.angle_gamma   90.00
#
_symmetry.space_group_name_H-M   'P 1'
#
loop_
_entity.id
_entity.type
_entity.pdbx_description
1 polymer ?
#
loop_
_entity_poly.entity_id
_entity_poly.type
_entity_poly.pdbx_seq_one_letter_code
_entity_poly.pdbx_strand_id
1 'polypeptide(L)'
;MRNRASIFTLIALIALSIFGATTPVRAQKKDDPKMPVERKVVTDEAGLQQWAPHEGAPCPMCRTNKVIDCPTCKDAEHAETCLECGTKKEPRTKKAPCRLCAGEGKLPDMLVEGPCIGCTGAGVFPCVGCRGETSYPVEGGGKKRQKCAVCRGEGSIRCSVCKGKRRCDPISPKKGIADASLKDLEAAAKSIEAVLVELRACEFAGIKERDELKKYQAILKDLAKISKPSKAASSMIKDLIGLASRMDQYTGKEGRKSETFDMFRRYNVYWLEGQAELLKLAIERAKHNENATKK
;
A
#
# COMPACT_ATOMS: atom_id res chain seq x y z
N MET A 1 -46.68 -54.95 0.21
CA MET A 1 -46.42 -53.75 1.04
C MET A 1 -44.91 -53.61 1.23
N ARG A 2 -44.21 -53.10 0.22
CA ARG A 2 -42.76 -52.78 0.21
C ARG A 2 -42.61 -51.64 -0.81
N ASN A 3 -41.69 -50.71 -0.59
CA ASN A 3 -41.36 -49.56 -1.46
C ASN A 3 -42.09 -48.23 -1.25
N ARG A 4 -42.28 -47.78 0.00
CA ARG A 4 -42.53 -46.34 0.27
C ARG A 4 -41.50 -45.64 1.17
N ALA A 5 -40.66 -46.41 1.86
CA ALA A 5 -39.64 -45.85 2.76
C ALA A 5 -38.38 -45.32 2.06
N SER A 6 -38.04 -45.80 0.85
CA SER A 6 -36.76 -45.45 0.20
C SER A 6 -36.75 -44.16 -0.62
N ILE A 7 -37.92 -43.63 -0.99
CA ILE A 7 -37.99 -42.42 -1.84
C ILE A 7 -37.85 -41.14 -1.01
N PHE A 8 -38.36 -41.13 0.23
CA PHE A 8 -38.26 -39.96 1.12
C PHE A 8 -36.83 -39.73 1.63
N THR A 9 -36.04 -40.80 1.84
CA THR A 9 -34.65 -40.68 2.29
C THR A 9 -33.73 -40.13 1.17
N LEU A 10 -34.02 -40.45 -0.09
CA LEU A 10 -33.23 -39.99 -1.22
C LEU A 10 -33.46 -38.49 -1.53
N ILE A 11 -34.68 -37.99 -1.34
CA ILE A 11 -35.02 -36.58 -1.54
C ILE A 11 -34.42 -35.70 -0.43
N ALA A 12 -34.37 -36.18 0.82
CA ALA A 12 -33.73 -35.47 1.92
C ALA A 12 -32.20 -35.32 1.76
N LEU A 13 -31.54 -36.31 1.16
CA LEU A 13 -30.10 -36.27 0.87
C LEU A 13 -29.74 -35.32 -0.29
N ILE A 14 -30.61 -35.19 -1.30
CA ILE A 14 -30.40 -34.22 -2.40
C ILE A 14 -30.64 -32.80 -1.90
N ALA A 15 -31.64 -32.56 -1.04
CA ALA A 15 -31.89 -31.24 -0.46
C ALA A 15 -30.73 -30.73 0.43
N LEU A 16 -30.03 -31.62 1.15
CA LEU A 16 -28.83 -31.23 1.92
C LEU A 16 -27.60 -30.91 1.05
N SER A 17 -27.53 -31.42 -0.17
CA SER A 17 -26.41 -31.13 -1.09
C SER A 17 -26.55 -29.80 -1.84
N ILE A 18 -27.76 -29.23 -1.92
CA ILE A 18 -28.03 -27.94 -2.57
C ILE A 18 -27.88 -26.76 -1.58
N PHE A 19 -27.98 -27.03 -0.27
CA PHE A 19 -27.67 -26.08 0.80
C PHE A 19 -26.32 -26.34 1.46
N GLY A 20 -25.37 -26.91 0.71
CA GLY A 20 -23.96 -26.80 1.03
C GLY A 20 -23.57 -25.33 0.95
N ALA A 21 -23.77 -24.60 2.05
CA ALA A 21 -23.36 -23.24 2.23
C ALA A 21 -21.90 -23.15 1.77
N THR A 22 -21.68 -22.55 0.61
CA THR A 22 -20.41 -21.95 0.27
C THR A 22 -20.25 -20.83 1.27
N THR A 23 -19.82 -21.14 2.49
CA THR A 23 -19.19 -20.12 3.34
C THR A 23 -18.09 -19.57 2.46
N PRO A 24 -18.18 -18.31 1.97
CA PRO A 24 -17.05 -17.73 1.29
C PRO A 24 -15.91 -17.91 2.28
N VAL A 25 -14.82 -18.56 1.83
CA VAL A 25 -13.56 -18.55 2.56
C VAL A 25 -13.18 -17.08 2.61
N ARG A 26 -13.70 -16.37 3.60
CA ARG A 26 -13.35 -15.02 3.93
C ARG A 26 -11.97 -15.19 4.50
N ALA A 27 -10.98 -15.22 3.60
CA ALA A 27 -9.58 -15.20 3.97
C ALA A 27 -9.47 -14.16 5.08
N GLN A 28 -9.17 -14.61 6.30
CA GLN A 28 -9.00 -13.72 7.43
C GLN A 28 -7.92 -12.74 6.99
N LYS A 29 -8.32 -11.51 6.65
CA LYS A 29 -7.38 -10.43 6.41
C LYS A 29 -6.67 -10.27 7.74
N LYS A 30 -5.42 -10.78 7.84
CA LYS A 30 -4.52 -10.35 8.91
C LYS A 30 -4.52 -8.83 8.84
N ASP A 31 -4.88 -8.17 9.93
CA ASP A 31 -4.80 -6.72 10.00
C ASP A 31 -3.38 -6.32 9.61
N ASP A 32 -3.27 -5.46 8.59
CA ASP A 32 -1.98 -4.92 8.20
C ASP A 32 -1.37 -4.24 9.45
N PRO A 33 -0.09 -4.50 9.77
CA PRO A 33 0.51 -3.97 10.99
C PRO A 33 0.41 -2.45 10.97
N LYS A 34 -0.03 -1.82 12.07
CA LYS A 34 -0.16 -0.36 12.14
C LYS A 34 1.19 0.33 11.96
N MET A 35 1.19 1.48 11.28
CA MET A 35 2.38 2.29 11.13
C MET A 35 2.78 2.84 12.51
N PRO A 36 4.03 2.66 12.96
CA PRO A 36 4.47 3.23 14.23
C PRO A 36 4.55 4.75 14.11
N VAL A 37 3.65 5.45 14.79
CA VAL A 37 3.55 6.92 14.79
C VAL A 37 3.69 7.37 16.23
N GLU A 38 4.90 7.80 16.60
CA GLU A 38 5.19 8.30 17.93
C GLU A 38 6.08 9.55 17.82
N ARG A 39 5.66 10.65 18.45
CA ARG A 39 6.49 11.84 18.61
C ARG A 39 6.30 12.42 20.00
N LYS A 40 7.42 12.74 20.63
CA LYS A 40 7.47 13.41 21.92
C LYS A 40 7.46 14.92 21.72
N VAL A 41 6.85 15.62 22.67
CA VAL A 41 6.92 17.07 22.81
C VAL A 41 7.65 17.43 24.11
N VAL A 42 8.26 18.61 24.12
CA VAL A 42 8.87 19.24 25.31
C VAL A 42 8.28 20.62 25.48
N THR A 43 8.03 21.04 26.71
CA THR A 43 7.54 22.40 26.99
C THR A 43 8.71 23.36 27.10
N ASP A 44 8.67 24.47 26.37
CA ASP A 44 9.67 25.53 26.43
C ASP A 44 9.41 26.53 27.58
N GLU A 45 10.31 27.50 27.73
CA GLU A 45 10.22 28.54 28.77
C GLU A 45 8.97 29.42 28.63
N ALA A 46 8.37 29.51 27.44
CA ALA A 46 7.13 30.23 27.18
C ALA A 46 5.88 29.37 27.48
N GLY A 47 6.05 28.15 27.99
CA GLY A 47 4.96 27.22 28.26
C GLY A 47 4.38 26.59 26.99
N LEU A 48 5.05 26.72 25.83
CA LEU A 48 4.62 26.12 24.58
C LEU A 48 5.24 24.75 24.40
N GLN A 49 4.45 23.79 23.92
CA GLN A 49 4.95 22.49 23.51
C GLN A 49 5.67 22.61 22.16
N GLN A 50 6.91 22.15 22.12
CA GLN A 50 7.73 22.00 20.91
C GLN A 50 7.98 20.53 20.62
N TRP A 51 8.16 20.18 19.35
CA TRP A 51 8.56 18.83 19.00
C TRP A 51 9.95 18.55 19.56
N ALA A 52 10.10 17.46 20.31
CA ALA A 52 11.41 17.02 20.77
C ALA A 52 12.28 16.63 19.56
N PRO A 53 13.62 16.84 19.64
CA PRO A 53 14.55 16.30 18.65
C PRO A 53 14.29 14.80 18.41
N HIS A 54 14.34 14.39 17.13
CA HIS A 54 14.08 13.00 16.76
C HIS A 54 15.38 12.20 16.70
N GLU A 55 15.56 11.28 17.64
CA GLU A 55 16.77 10.43 17.73
C GLU A 55 16.64 9.09 16.96
N GLY A 56 15.43 8.77 16.50
CA GLY A 56 15.10 7.54 15.78
C GLY A 56 15.12 6.30 16.66
N ALA A 57 13.93 5.80 17.03
CA ALA A 57 13.83 4.53 17.75
C ALA A 57 14.38 3.36 16.90
N PRO A 58 14.96 2.33 17.54
CA PRO A 58 15.35 1.09 16.85
C PRO A 58 14.20 0.55 15.99
N CYS A 59 14.48 0.23 14.72
CA CYS A 59 13.43 -0.27 13.84
C CYS A 59 12.96 -1.66 14.31
N PRO A 60 11.67 -1.83 14.67
CA PRO A 60 11.18 -3.11 15.20
C PRO A 60 11.12 -4.20 14.12
N MET A 61 11.00 -3.80 12.84
CA MET A 61 10.88 -4.74 11.72
C MET A 61 12.20 -5.45 11.39
N CYS A 62 13.32 -4.71 11.33
CA CYS A 62 14.64 -5.31 11.08
C CYS A 62 15.47 -5.52 12.34
N ARG A 63 14.98 -5.09 13.50
CA ARG A 63 15.72 -5.11 14.77
C ARG A 63 17.11 -4.50 14.61
N THR A 64 17.18 -3.33 14.00
CA THR A 64 18.41 -2.59 13.65
C THR A 64 19.34 -3.23 12.61
N ASN A 65 19.06 -4.44 12.13
CA ASN A 65 19.92 -5.13 11.12
C ASN A 65 19.88 -4.51 9.73
N LYS A 66 19.09 -3.44 9.52
CA LYS A 66 18.92 -2.70 8.25
C LYS A 66 18.29 -3.51 7.11
N VAL A 67 18.34 -4.83 7.15
CA VAL A 67 17.79 -5.74 6.15
C VAL A 67 16.75 -6.68 6.74
N ILE A 68 15.87 -7.19 5.89
CA ILE A 68 14.88 -8.24 6.19
C ILE A 68 14.94 -9.30 5.10
N ASP A 69 14.31 -10.45 5.35
CA ASP A 69 14.04 -11.40 4.28
C ASP A 69 13.22 -10.73 3.18
N CYS A 70 13.73 -10.78 1.97
CA CYS A 70 13.22 -10.06 0.82
C CYS A 70 11.84 -10.61 0.47
N PRO A 71 10.76 -9.85 0.75
CA PRO A 71 9.39 -10.35 0.57
C PRO A 71 9.05 -10.57 -0.92
N THR A 72 9.82 -9.97 -1.84
CA THR A 72 9.65 -10.12 -3.29
C THR A 72 10.50 -11.24 -3.89
N CYS A 73 11.45 -11.81 -3.16
CA CYS A 73 12.29 -12.89 -3.69
C CYS A 73 11.49 -14.17 -3.94
N LYS A 74 10.46 -14.44 -3.13
CA LYS A 74 9.55 -15.58 -3.28
C LYS A 74 8.70 -15.49 -4.55
N ASP A 75 8.36 -14.28 -4.98
CA ASP A 75 7.48 -14.02 -6.13
C ASP A 75 8.30 -13.87 -7.44
N ALA A 76 9.62 -13.94 -7.35
CA ALA A 76 10.56 -13.66 -8.44
C ALA A 76 11.38 -14.90 -8.82
N GLU A 77 10.83 -16.11 -8.70
CA GLU A 77 11.54 -17.37 -8.94
C GLU A 77 12.19 -17.42 -10.34
N HIS A 78 11.51 -16.86 -11.33
CA HIS A 78 11.97 -16.82 -12.72
C HIS A 78 12.68 -15.51 -13.12
N ALA A 79 12.81 -14.55 -12.20
CA ALA A 79 13.55 -13.32 -12.46
C ALA A 79 15.05 -13.54 -12.41
N GLU A 80 15.78 -12.97 -13.37
CA GLU A 80 17.25 -12.99 -13.38
C GLU A 80 17.84 -12.21 -12.19
N THR A 81 17.18 -11.11 -11.81
CA THR A 81 17.57 -10.26 -10.68
C THR A 81 16.33 -9.86 -9.88
N CYS A 82 16.36 -10.01 -8.56
CA CYS A 82 15.31 -9.45 -7.71
C CYS A 82 15.58 -7.96 -7.47
N LEU A 83 14.63 -7.08 -7.80
CA LEU A 83 14.89 -5.64 -7.81
C LEU A 83 14.84 -4.97 -6.44
N GLU A 84 14.33 -5.65 -5.42
CA GLU A 84 14.32 -5.12 -4.05
C GLU A 84 15.65 -5.34 -3.33
N CYS A 85 16.28 -6.51 -3.55
CA CYS A 85 17.57 -6.89 -2.97
C CYS A 85 18.75 -6.88 -3.95
N GLY A 86 18.51 -6.64 -5.24
CA GLY A 86 19.53 -6.58 -6.30
C GLY A 86 20.25 -7.89 -6.60
N THR A 87 19.88 -9.00 -5.95
CA THR A 87 20.61 -10.26 -6.08
C THR A 87 20.24 -10.96 -7.38
N LYS A 88 21.27 -11.30 -8.16
CA LYS A 88 21.16 -12.17 -9.33
C LYS A 88 20.90 -13.61 -8.91
N LYS A 89 20.43 -14.44 -9.86
CA LYS A 89 20.22 -15.89 -9.70
C LYS A 89 21.37 -16.55 -8.89
N GLU A 90 20.96 -17.49 -8.04
CA GLU A 90 21.63 -18.14 -6.90
C GLU A 90 23.15 -18.04 -6.65
N PRO A 91 23.60 -18.05 -5.37
CA PRO A 91 22.77 -18.12 -4.15
C PRO A 91 22.20 -16.75 -3.79
N ARG A 92 20.86 -16.65 -3.78
CA ARG A 92 20.21 -15.40 -3.35
C ARG A 92 20.49 -15.26 -1.85
N THR A 93 21.20 -14.21 -1.46
CA THR A 93 21.27 -13.82 -0.05
C THR A 93 19.89 -13.47 0.51
N LYS A 94 18.86 -13.31 -0.35
CA LYS A 94 17.44 -13.11 -0.01
C LYS A 94 17.21 -11.99 1.02
N LYS A 95 18.13 -11.02 1.15
CA LYS A 95 18.00 -9.89 2.07
C LYS A 95 17.73 -8.60 1.31
N ALA A 96 16.63 -7.92 1.61
CA ALA A 96 16.33 -6.59 1.09
C ALA A 96 16.50 -5.53 2.19
N PRO A 97 16.81 -4.28 1.87
CA PRO A 97 16.77 -3.22 2.86
C PRO A 97 15.35 -3.10 3.41
N CYS A 98 15.25 -3.01 4.73
CA CYS A 98 13.99 -3.02 5.45
C CYS A 98 13.09 -1.88 4.99
N ARG A 99 11.88 -2.22 4.55
CA ARG A 99 10.93 -1.25 4.00
C ARG A 99 10.51 -0.17 4.99
N LEU A 100 10.36 -0.53 6.27
CA LEU A 100 9.94 0.40 7.32
C LEU A 100 11.02 1.44 7.67
N CYS A 101 12.29 1.03 7.75
CA CYS A 101 13.40 1.95 8.03
C CYS A 101 14.16 2.40 6.77
N ALA A 102 13.72 1.99 5.57
CA ALA A 102 14.42 2.18 4.30
C ALA A 102 15.89 1.69 4.28
N GLY A 103 16.29 0.83 5.22
CA GLY A 103 17.68 0.39 5.38
C GLY A 103 18.50 1.16 6.44
N GLU A 104 17.91 2.13 7.12
CA GLU A 104 18.64 2.94 8.11
C GLU A 104 18.82 2.24 9.46
N GLY A 105 17.99 1.24 9.76
CA GLY A 105 17.99 0.54 11.05
C GLY A 105 17.27 1.28 12.18
N LYS A 106 16.87 2.53 11.95
CA LYS A 106 16.05 3.37 12.84
C LYS A 106 14.75 3.80 12.16
N LEU A 107 13.70 4.04 12.93
CA LEU A 107 12.47 4.63 12.41
C LEU A 107 12.73 6.06 11.91
N PRO A 108 12.10 6.50 10.81
CA PRO A 108 12.22 7.87 10.33
C PRO A 108 11.43 8.83 11.23
N ASP A 109 11.76 10.12 11.18
CA ASP A 109 10.86 11.13 11.73
C ASP A 109 9.65 11.27 10.78
N MET A 110 8.50 10.77 11.19
CA MET A 110 7.27 10.84 10.41
C MET A 110 6.79 12.28 10.15
N LEU A 111 7.29 13.28 10.90
CA LEU A 111 7.07 14.70 10.61
C LEU A 111 7.86 15.20 9.38
N VAL A 112 8.91 14.47 8.97
CA VAL A 112 9.81 14.84 7.88
C VAL A 112 9.63 13.90 6.68
N GLU A 113 9.61 12.59 6.93
CA GLU A 113 9.42 11.57 5.90
C GLU A 113 8.86 10.27 6.46
N GLY A 114 8.14 9.53 5.62
CA GLY A 114 7.60 8.21 5.96
C GLY A 114 7.84 7.18 4.86
N PRO A 115 7.52 5.89 5.10
CA PRO A 115 7.46 4.90 4.04
C PRO A 115 6.63 5.41 2.85
N CYS A 116 7.13 5.22 1.63
CA CYS A 116 6.46 5.76 0.45
C CYS A 116 5.04 5.19 0.28
N ILE A 117 4.04 6.05 0.13
CA ILE A 117 2.64 5.67 -0.12
C ILE A 117 2.44 4.72 -1.31
N GLY A 118 3.28 4.84 -2.36
CA GLY A 118 3.14 4.04 -3.58
C GLY A 118 3.74 2.63 -3.50
N CYS A 119 4.83 2.45 -2.75
CA CYS A 119 5.56 1.17 -2.71
C CYS A 119 5.86 0.66 -1.29
N THR A 120 5.30 1.32 -0.28
CA THR A 120 5.46 1.01 1.15
C THR A 120 6.90 0.79 1.59
N GLY A 121 7.86 1.49 0.98
CA GLY A 121 9.29 1.38 1.31
C GLY A 121 10.09 0.40 0.46
N ALA A 122 9.48 -0.28 -0.51
CA ALA A 122 10.19 -1.20 -1.41
C ALA A 122 11.07 -0.48 -2.45
N GLY A 123 10.71 0.74 -2.84
CA GLY A 123 11.36 1.51 -3.91
C GLY A 123 10.99 1.07 -5.34
N VAL A 124 10.40 -0.11 -5.46
CA VAL A 124 9.90 -0.72 -6.71
C VAL A 124 8.54 -1.37 -6.44
N PHE A 125 7.80 -1.69 -7.50
CA PHE A 125 6.63 -2.56 -7.43
C PHE A 125 6.79 -3.73 -8.41
N PRO A 126 6.33 -4.94 -8.07
CA PRO A 126 6.24 -6.03 -9.03
C PRO A 126 5.50 -5.55 -10.28
N CYS A 127 5.96 -5.95 -11.46
CA CYS A 127 5.33 -5.56 -12.70
C CYS A 127 3.87 -6.02 -12.71
N VAL A 128 2.94 -5.13 -12.99
CA VAL A 128 1.51 -5.44 -12.99
C VAL A 128 1.13 -6.54 -14.00
N GLY A 129 1.90 -6.67 -15.10
CA GLY A 129 1.71 -7.69 -16.13
C GLY A 129 2.19 -9.08 -15.72
N CYS A 130 3.47 -9.20 -15.38
CA CYS A 130 4.12 -10.48 -15.10
C CYS A 130 4.32 -10.79 -13.61
N ARG A 131 3.94 -9.90 -12.69
CA ARG A 131 4.05 -10.05 -11.23
C ARG A 131 5.45 -10.34 -10.69
N GLY A 132 6.50 -10.00 -11.44
CA GLY A 132 7.87 -10.35 -11.06
C GLY A 132 8.46 -11.49 -11.89
N GLU A 133 7.66 -12.21 -12.68
CA GLU A 133 8.12 -13.38 -13.42
C GLU A 133 9.05 -13.06 -14.60
N THR A 134 9.20 -11.77 -14.99
CA THR A 134 9.96 -11.23 -16.13
C THR A 134 9.49 -11.69 -17.53
N SER A 135 8.89 -12.86 -17.60
CA SER A 135 8.36 -13.48 -18.81
C SER A 135 7.02 -14.15 -18.51
N TYR A 136 6.25 -14.49 -19.53
CA TYR A 136 4.93 -15.14 -19.36
C TYR A 136 4.68 -16.17 -20.47
N PRO A 137 3.87 -17.21 -20.20
CA PRO A 137 3.43 -18.15 -21.23
C PRO A 137 2.50 -17.44 -22.22
N VAL A 138 2.67 -17.72 -23.51
CA VAL A 138 1.81 -17.18 -24.57
C VAL A 138 0.78 -18.24 -24.94
N GLU A 139 -0.48 -17.83 -25.04
CA GLU A 139 -1.56 -18.71 -25.50
C GLU A 139 -1.25 -19.25 -26.92
N GLY A 140 -1.33 -20.57 -27.09
CA GLY A 140 -0.92 -21.24 -28.34
C GLY A 140 0.59 -21.34 -28.58
N GLY A 141 1.44 -20.79 -27.71
CA GLY A 141 2.91 -20.76 -27.86
C GLY A 141 3.67 -21.96 -27.28
N GLY A 142 2.98 -22.98 -26.75
CA GLY A 142 3.59 -24.14 -26.09
C GLY A 142 4.38 -23.76 -24.83
N LYS A 143 5.61 -24.28 -24.67
CA LYS A 143 6.50 -24.01 -23.52
C LYS A 143 7.26 -22.68 -23.61
N LYS A 144 7.16 -21.94 -24.73
CA LYS A 144 7.93 -20.70 -24.92
C LYS A 144 7.34 -19.57 -24.08
N ARG A 145 8.19 -18.92 -23.28
CA ARG A 145 7.83 -17.72 -22.51
C ARG A 145 8.30 -16.47 -23.25
N GLN A 146 7.44 -15.47 -23.39
CA GLN A 146 7.82 -14.16 -23.95
C GLN A 146 8.21 -13.19 -22.83
N LYS A 147 9.16 -12.29 -23.11
CA LYS A 147 9.49 -11.19 -22.19
C LYS A 147 8.25 -10.34 -21.97
N CYS A 148 7.98 -9.98 -20.72
CA CYS A 148 6.84 -9.15 -20.38
C CYS A 148 6.91 -7.80 -21.10
N ALA A 149 5.94 -7.48 -21.95
CA ALA A 149 5.92 -6.21 -22.69
C ALA A 149 5.74 -4.98 -21.79
N VAL A 150 5.17 -5.15 -20.58
CA VAL A 150 4.93 -4.08 -19.61
C VAL A 150 6.23 -3.63 -18.95
N CYS A 151 7.02 -4.56 -18.40
CA CYS A 151 8.31 -4.25 -17.76
C CYS A 151 9.53 -4.55 -18.63
N ARG A 152 9.34 -5.00 -19.87
CA ARG A 152 10.40 -5.34 -20.84
C ARG A 152 11.39 -6.41 -20.34
N GLY A 153 10.93 -7.31 -19.47
CA GLY A 153 11.78 -8.34 -18.87
C GLY A 153 12.39 -7.97 -17.53
N GLU A 154 12.17 -6.75 -17.03
CA GLU A 154 12.71 -6.35 -15.72
C GLU A 154 11.99 -7.04 -14.55
N GLY A 155 10.72 -7.41 -14.71
CA GLY A 155 9.92 -8.03 -13.63
C GLY A 155 9.41 -7.03 -12.58
N SER A 156 9.97 -5.83 -12.47
CA SER A 156 9.45 -4.75 -11.64
C SER A 156 9.35 -3.44 -12.41
N ILE A 157 8.74 -2.45 -11.76
CA ILE A 157 8.69 -1.08 -12.22
C ILE A 157 9.17 -0.21 -11.04
N ARG A 158 10.06 0.73 -11.33
CA ARG A 158 10.55 1.70 -10.33
C ARG A 158 9.37 2.52 -9.81
N CYS A 159 9.26 2.66 -8.48
CA CYS A 159 8.19 3.46 -7.90
C CYS A 159 8.33 4.91 -8.34
N SER A 160 7.40 5.42 -9.14
CA SER A 160 7.43 6.79 -9.65
C SER A 160 7.15 7.83 -8.56
N VAL A 161 6.44 7.44 -7.49
CA VAL A 161 6.13 8.30 -6.34
C VAL A 161 7.40 8.70 -5.58
N CYS A 162 8.18 7.73 -5.10
CA CYS A 162 9.45 8.03 -4.40
C CYS A 162 10.67 8.01 -5.31
N LYS A 163 10.52 7.71 -6.60
CA LYS A 163 11.64 7.51 -7.55
C LYS A 163 12.70 6.53 -7.00
N GLY A 164 12.27 5.46 -6.34
CA GLY A 164 13.19 4.49 -5.70
C GLY A 164 13.78 4.89 -4.35
N LYS A 165 13.52 6.10 -3.84
CA LYS A 165 14.04 6.56 -2.53
C LYS A 165 13.44 5.84 -1.32
N ARG A 166 12.38 5.03 -1.50
CA ARG A 166 11.66 4.26 -0.45
C ARG A 166 10.90 5.14 0.56
N ARG A 167 11.23 6.42 0.64
CA ARG A 167 10.58 7.44 1.47
C ARG A 167 9.79 8.44 0.65
N CYS A 168 8.82 9.08 1.29
CA CYS A 168 8.19 10.27 0.77
C CYS A 168 7.84 11.24 1.90
N ASP A 169 7.71 12.52 1.55
CA ASP A 169 7.22 13.56 2.44
C ASP A 169 5.89 13.14 3.08
N PRO A 170 5.60 13.55 4.32
CA PRO A 170 4.28 13.38 4.90
C PRO A 170 3.26 14.29 4.20
N ILE A 171 2.01 14.22 4.66
CA ILE A 171 1.02 15.24 4.34
C ILE A 171 1.55 16.59 4.82
N SER A 172 1.38 17.62 4.00
CA SER A 172 1.85 18.96 4.28
C SER A 172 0.70 19.93 4.08
N PRO A 173 -0.05 20.29 5.14
CA PRO A 173 -0.75 21.57 5.16
C PRO A 173 0.24 22.70 4.83
N LYS A 174 -0.23 23.93 4.57
CA LYS A 174 0.57 25.02 3.99
C LYS A 174 1.96 25.24 4.61
N LYS A 175 2.11 25.01 5.93
CA LYS A 175 3.38 25.15 6.69
C LYS A 175 4.02 23.81 7.13
N GLY A 176 3.55 22.68 6.62
CA GLY A 176 3.92 21.35 7.12
C GLY A 176 3.21 21.00 8.43
N ILE A 177 3.22 19.72 8.82
CA ILE A 177 2.53 19.25 10.04
C ILE A 177 3.15 19.85 11.30
N ALA A 178 4.47 20.07 11.31
CA ALA A 178 5.17 20.58 12.48
C ALA A 178 4.74 22.00 12.88
N ASP A 179 4.46 22.86 11.90
CA ASP A 179 4.30 24.32 12.09
C ASP A 179 2.95 24.86 11.59
N ALA A 180 2.03 23.99 11.19
CA ALA A 180 0.70 24.39 10.77
C ALA A 180 -0.15 24.91 11.95
N SER A 181 -1.07 25.83 11.64
CA SER A 181 -2.06 26.30 12.62
C SER A 181 -3.02 25.18 12.99
N LEU A 182 -3.67 25.28 14.17
CA LEU A 182 -4.69 24.32 14.59
C LEU A 182 -5.78 24.16 13.52
N LYS A 183 -6.25 25.29 12.97
CA LYS A 183 -7.27 25.32 11.91
C LYS A 183 -6.82 24.54 10.66
N ASP A 184 -5.58 24.72 10.22
CA ASP A 184 -5.06 24.02 9.04
C ASP A 184 -4.87 22.52 9.30
N LEU A 185 -4.44 22.15 10.52
CA LEU A 185 -4.30 20.75 10.93
C LEU A 185 -5.66 20.04 11.00
N GLU A 186 -6.67 20.66 11.59
CA GLU A 186 -8.03 20.12 11.66
C GLU A 186 -8.67 19.99 10.27
N ALA A 187 -8.43 20.95 9.36
CA ALA A 187 -8.88 20.87 7.98
C ALA A 187 -8.20 19.72 7.21
N ALA A 188 -6.89 19.52 7.42
CA ALA A 188 -6.17 18.39 6.85
C ALA A 188 -6.68 17.05 7.40
N ALA A 189 -6.95 16.96 8.70
CA ALA A 189 -7.46 15.73 9.33
C ALA A 189 -8.82 15.34 8.75
N LYS A 190 -9.76 16.28 8.64
CA LYS A 190 -11.06 16.06 7.99
C LYS A 190 -10.92 15.59 6.53
N SER A 191 -9.97 16.17 5.80
CA SER A 191 -9.70 15.78 4.41
C SER A 191 -9.17 14.34 4.32
N ILE A 192 -8.27 13.93 5.22
CA ILE A 192 -7.79 12.54 5.29
C ILE A 192 -8.91 11.58 5.64
N GLU A 193 -9.74 11.91 6.64
CA GLU A 193 -10.85 11.06 7.08
C GLU A 193 -11.84 10.80 5.94
N ALA A 194 -12.24 11.85 5.22
CA ALA A 194 -13.11 11.72 4.04
C ALA A 194 -12.48 10.81 2.97
N VAL A 195 -11.21 11.03 2.63
CA VAL A 195 -10.47 10.22 1.66
C VAL A 195 -10.34 8.76 2.12
N LEU A 196 -10.07 8.51 3.41
CA LEU A 196 -9.97 7.15 3.96
C LEU A 196 -11.29 6.39 3.83
N VAL A 197 -12.42 7.05 4.08
CA VAL A 197 -13.76 6.45 3.88
C VAL A 197 -13.94 6.05 2.41
N GLU A 198 -13.68 6.96 1.47
CA GLU A 198 -13.82 6.69 0.04
C GLU A 198 -12.86 5.59 -0.45
N LEU A 199 -11.59 5.59 0.00
CA LEU A 199 -10.62 4.56 -0.35
C LEU A 199 -10.97 3.19 0.22
N ARG A 200 -11.59 3.13 1.41
CA ARG A 200 -12.04 1.87 2.01
C ARG A 200 -13.25 1.29 1.28
N ALA A 201 -14.13 2.16 0.78
CA ALA A 201 -15.30 1.78 -0.01
C ALA A 201 -14.97 1.45 -1.48
N CYS A 202 -13.75 1.75 -1.95
CA CYS A 202 -13.34 1.46 -3.31
C CYS A 202 -13.06 -0.05 -3.49
N GLU A 203 -13.82 -0.69 -4.36
CA GLU A 203 -13.66 -2.09 -4.76
C GLU A 203 -13.32 -2.19 -6.25
N PHE A 204 -12.50 -3.17 -6.62
CA PHE A 204 -12.09 -3.42 -8.00
C PHE A 204 -12.66 -4.75 -8.49
N ALA A 205 -13.90 -4.74 -9.00
CA ALA A 205 -14.69 -5.95 -9.29
C ALA A 205 -14.68 -6.38 -10.78
N GLY A 206 -13.79 -5.81 -11.60
CA GLY A 206 -13.38 -6.38 -12.89
C GLY A 206 -14.26 -6.03 -14.10
N ILE A 207 -15.56 -5.78 -13.95
CA ILE A 207 -16.44 -5.45 -15.11
C ILE A 207 -16.32 -3.98 -15.53
N LYS A 208 -16.05 -3.06 -14.57
CA LYS A 208 -15.94 -1.60 -14.82
C LYS A 208 -14.59 -1.03 -14.38
N GLU A 209 -13.52 -1.81 -14.55
CA GLU A 209 -12.20 -1.54 -14.01
C GLU A 209 -11.68 -0.13 -14.37
N ARG A 210 -11.87 0.33 -15.61
CA ARG A 210 -11.43 1.68 -16.02
C ARG A 210 -12.12 2.79 -15.24
N ASP A 211 -13.41 2.66 -14.95
CA ASP A 211 -14.16 3.68 -14.23
C ASP A 211 -13.87 3.61 -12.73
N GLU A 212 -13.66 2.42 -12.17
CA GLU A 212 -13.17 2.22 -10.80
C GLU A 212 -11.79 2.88 -10.62
N LEU A 213 -10.89 2.73 -11.59
CA LEU A 213 -9.56 3.36 -11.55
C LEU A 213 -9.62 4.88 -11.70
N LYS A 214 -10.55 5.42 -12.50
CA LYS A 214 -10.78 6.87 -12.55
C LYS A 214 -11.32 7.40 -11.23
N LYS A 215 -12.23 6.67 -10.58
CA LYS A 215 -12.72 7.02 -9.23
C LYS A 215 -11.57 7.02 -8.23
N TYR A 216 -10.80 5.94 -8.18
CA TYR A 216 -9.62 5.86 -7.32
C TYR A 216 -8.62 6.99 -7.59
N GLN A 217 -8.37 7.31 -8.87
CA GLN A 217 -7.53 8.44 -9.24
C GLN A 217 -8.09 9.78 -8.74
N ALA A 218 -9.40 10.00 -8.82
CA ALA A 218 -10.07 11.21 -8.36
C ALA A 218 -9.92 11.38 -6.84
N ILE A 219 -10.15 10.30 -6.07
CA ILE A 219 -9.93 10.29 -4.61
C ILE A 219 -8.52 10.78 -4.26
N LEU A 220 -7.50 10.27 -4.97
CA LEU A 220 -6.10 10.69 -4.76
C LEU A 220 -5.82 12.14 -5.22
N LYS A 221 -6.56 12.68 -6.20
CA LYS A 221 -6.42 14.08 -6.64
C LYS A 221 -6.92 15.06 -5.59
N ASP A 222 -7.96 14.73 -4.85
CA ASP A 222 -8.43 15.60 -3.78
C ASP A 222 -7.40 15.69 -2.65
N LEU A 223 -6.80 14.55 -2.28
CA LEU A 223 -5.70 14.53 -1.33
C LEU A 223 -4.44 15.25 -1.84
N ALA A 224 -4.22 15.32 -3.15
CA ALA A 224 -3.06 15.97 -3.76
C ALA A 224 -2.93 17.47 -3.43
N LYS A 225 -4.02 18.11 -2.97
CA LYS A 225 -4.03 19.50 -2.49
C LYS A 225 -3.16 19.71 -1.25
N ILE A 226 -2.99 18.66 -0.43
CA ILE A 226 -2.23 18.69 0.83
C ILE A 226 -1.11 17.63 0.86
N SER A 227 -0.88 16.91 -0.24
CA SER A 227 0.08 15.80 -0.29
C SER A 227 0.74 15.69 -1.67
N LYS A 228 2.03 16.06 -1.76
CA LYS A 228 2.85 15.83 -2.95
C LYS A 228 2.95 14.34 -3.32
N PRO A 229 3.14 13.40 -2.37
CA PRO A 229 3.12 11.98 -2.69
C PRO A 229 1.81 11.52 -3.32
N SER A 230 0.66 12.02 -2.85
CA SER A 230 -0.64 11.66 -3.40
C SER A 230 -0.85 12.22 -4.81
N LYS A 231 -0.30 13.41 -5.10
CA LYS A 231 -0.23 13.94 -6.48
C LYS A 231 0.54 12.99 -7.40
N ALA A 232 1.70 12.52 -6.96
CA ALA A 232 2.51 11.57 -7.73
C ALA A 232 1.83 10.20 -7.86
N ALA A 233 1.17 9.72 -6.80
CA ALA A 233 0.40 8.47 -6.84
C ALA A 233 -0.76 8.56 -7.83
N SER A 234 -1.50 9.67 -7.84
CA SER A 234 -2.58 9.90 -8.82
C SER A 234 -2.08 9.89 -10.27
N SER A 235 -0.89 10.43 -10.52
CA SER A 235 -0.23 10.33 -11.84
C SER A 235 0.16 8.89 -12.16
N MET A 236 0.73 8.17 -11.20
CA MET A 236 1.10 6.76 -11.36
C MET A 236 -0.11 5.89 -11.72
N ILE A 237 -1.28 6.12 -11.10
CA ILE A 237 -2.51 5.38 -11.46
C ILE A 237 -2.89 5.65 -12.91
N LYS A 238 -2.73 6.88 -13.43
CA LYS A 238 -2.94 7.19 -14.86
C LYS A 238 -2.06 6.34 -15.76
N ASP A 239 -0.78 6.24 -15.42
CA ASP A 239 0.20 5.48 -16.21
C ASP A 239 -0.10 3.99 -16.14
N LEU A 240 -0.49 3.49 -14.96
CA LEU A 240 -0.91 2.10 -14.77
C LEU A 240 -2.16 1.74 -15.57
N ILE A 241 -3.14 2.63 -15.70
CA ILE A 241 -4.29 2.44 -16.61
C ILE A 241 -3.80 2.25 -18.05
N GLY A 242 -2.82 3.04 -18.49
CA GLY A 242 -2.22 2.92 -19.83
C GLY A 242 -1.38 1.64 -20.01
N LEU A 243 -0.77 1.12 -18.95
CA LEU A 243 -0.06 -0.16 -18.98
C LEU A 243 -1.02 -1.36 -18.92
N ALA A 244 -2.15 -1.22 -18.24
CA ALA A 244 -3.17 -2.26 -18.14
C ALA A 244 -3.78 -2.61 -19.50
N SER A 245 -3.90 -1.67 -20.44
CA SER A 245 -4.35 -2.00 -21.81
C SER A 245 -3.36 -2.89 -22.56
N ARG A 246 -2.06 -2.76 -22.28
CA ARG A 246 -1.03 -3.66 -22.83
C ARG A 246 -1.12 -5.07 -22.24
N MET A 247 -1.86 -5.24 -21.14
CA MET A 247 -2.10 -6.55 -20.54
C MET A 247 -3.24 -7.32 -21.21
N ASP A 248 -3.93 -6.74 -22.20
CA ASP A 248 -5.09 -7.40 -22.81
C ASP A 248 -4.75 -8.67 -23.58
N GLN A 249 -3.46 -8.89 -23.88
CA GLN A 249 -2.92 -10.08 -24.53
C GLN A 249 -2.49 -11.19 -23.55
N TYR A 250 -2.74 -11.03 -22.23
CA TYR A 250 -2.27 -11.94 -21.19
C TYR A 250 -3.40 -12.87 -20.74
N THR A 251 -3.15 -14.18 -20.69
CA THR A 251 -4.07 -15.16 -20.10
C THR A 251 -4.17 -14.93 -18.57
N GLY A 252 -5.39 -14.88 -18.04
CA GLY A 252 -5.65 -14.65 -16.60
C GLY A 252 -5.40 -13.21 -16.13
N LYS A 253 -5.55 -12.22 -17.03
CA LYS A 253 -5.26 -10.80 -16.79
C LYS A 253 -6.26 -10.12 -15.83
N GLU A 254 -7.52 -10.54 -15.83
CA GLU A 254 -8.62 -9.86 -15.15
C GLU A 254 -8.40 -9.87 -13.63
N GLY A 255 -8.10 -11.02 -13.04
CA GLY A 255 -7.75 -11.11 -11.61
C GLY A 255 -6.45 -10.39 -11.28
N ARG A 256 -5.49 -10.37 -12.21
CA ARG A 256 -4.17 -9.79 -11.95
C ARG A 256 -4.20 -8.28 -11.75
N LYS A 257 -4.99 -7.58 -12.57
CA LYS A 257 -5.13 -6.13 -12.51
C LYS A 257 -5.85 -5.71 -11.23
N SER A 258 -7.03 -6.27 -10.95
CA SER A 258 -7.80 -5.95 -9.73
C SER A 258 -7.00 -6.14 -8.45
N GLU A 259 -6.27 -7.26 -8.32
CA GLU A 259 -5.41 -7.50 -7.15
C GLU A 259 -4.27 -6.48 -7.02
N THR A 260 -3.69 -6.03 -8.14
CA THR A 260 -2.63 -5.02 -8.13
C THR A 260 -3.19 -3.67 -7.67
N PHE A 261 -4.36 -3.28 -8.16
CA PHE A 261 -4.99 -2.02 -7.76
C PHE A 261 -5.52 -2.06 -6.33
N ASP A 262 -6.05 -3.19 -5.86
CA ASP A 262 -6.37 -3.37 -4.45
C ASP A 262 -5.11 -3.29 -3.57
N MET A 263 -3.99 -3.85 -3.99
CA MET A 263 -2.72 -3.69 -3.28
C MET A 263 -2.33 -2.21 -3.17
N PHE A 264 -2.38 -1.44 -4.26
CA PHE A 264 -2.10 -0.01 -4.22
C PHE A 264 -3.07 0.74 -3.29
N ARG A 265 -4.37 0.43 -3.38
CA ARG A 265 -5.39 1.01 -2.50
C ARG A 265 -5.07 0.72 -1.02
N ARG A 266 -4.76 -0.53 -0.66
CA ARG A 266 -4.35 -0.91 0.70
C ARG A 266 -3.10 -0.16 1.16
N TYR A 267 -2.10 -0.01 0.30
CA TYR A 267 -0.91 0.78 0.63
C TYR A 267 -1.23 2.26 0.91
N ASN A 268 -2.14 2.85 0.14
CA ASN A 268 -2.58 4.22 0.37
C ASN A 268 -3.39 4.35 1.66
N VAL A 269 -4.27 3.40 1.97
CA VAL A 269 -5.01 3.33 3.24
C VAL A 269 -4.03 3.24 4.42
N TYR A 270 -3.12 2.28 4.39
CA TYR A 270 -2.11 2.09 5.43
C TYR A 270 -1.29 3.36 5.70
N TRP A 271 -0.84 4.03 4.63
CA TRP A 271 -0.09 5.27 4.77
C TRP A 271 -0.95 6.39 5.37
N LEU A 272 -2.18 6.56 4.87
CA LEU A 272 -3.10 7.60 5.35
C LEU A 272 -3.50 7.41 6.81
N GLU A 273 -3.68 6.17 7.26
CA GLU A 273 -3.97 5.88 8.67
C GLU A 273 -2.88 6.40 9.58
N GLY A 274 -1.60 6.16 9.27
CA GLY A 274 -0.54 6.72 10.10
C GLY A 274 -0.35 8.23 9.92
N GLN A 275 -0.69 8.82 8.77
CA GLN A 275 -0.74 10.28 8.65
C GLN A 275 -1.87 10.89 9.50
N ALA A 276 -3.01 10.21 9.62
CA ALA A 276 -4.12 10.63 10.49
C ALA A 276 -3.69 10.61 11.97
N GLU A 277 -3.01 9.55 12.42
CA GLU A 277 -2.45 9.50 13.78
C GLU A 277 -1.44 10.62 14.03
N LEU A 278 -0.60 10.94 13.05
CA LEU A 278 0.36 12.03 13.17
C LEU A 278 -0.33 13.40 13.30
N LEU A 279 -1.41 13.62 12.54
CA LEU A 279 -2.21 14.84 12.66
C LEU A 279 -2.90 14.95 14.02
N LYS A 280 -3.37 13.86 14.63
CA LYS A 280 -3.94 13.90 15.98
C LYS A 280 -2.92 14.44 16.99
N LEU A 281 -1.70 13.92 16.97
CA LEU A 281 -0.62 14.40 17.84
C LEU A 281 -0.31 15.88 17.59
N ALA A 282 -0.28 16.30 16.33
CA ALA A 282 -0.04 17.71 15.97
C ALA A 282 -1.19 18.63 16.42
N ILE A 283 -2.44 18.19 16.31
CA ILE A 283 -3.63 18.92 16.76
C ILE A 283 -3.59 19.08 18.28
N GLU A 284 -3.26 18.03 19.04
CA GLU A 284 -3.15 18.10 20.49
C GLU A 284 -2.09 19.12 20.93
N ARG A 285 -0.90 19.07 20.32
CA ARG A 285 0.15 20.08 20.54
C ARG A 285 -0.34 21.50 20.21
N ALA A 286 -0.96 21.68 19.05
CA ALA A 286 -1.43 23.00 18.62
C ALA A 286 -2.52 23.55 19.57
N LYS A 287 -3.45 22.71 20.03
CA LYS A 287 -4.46 23.07 21.04
C LYS A 287 -3.81 23.51 22.36
N HIS A 288 -2.81 22.78 22.83
CA HIS A 288 -2.07 23.16 24.02
C HIS A 288 -1.45 24.56 23.86
N ASN A 289 -0.76 24.80 22.74
CA ASN A 289 -0.07 26.06 22.49
C ASN A 289 -1.04 27.25 22.36
N GLU A 290 -2.15 27.10 21.64
CA GLU A 290 -3.17 28.16 21.57
C GLU A 290 -3.75 28.49 22.95
N ASN A 291 -3.98 27.48 23.80
CA ASN A 291 -4.50 27.70 25.15
C ASN A 291 -3.46 28.35 26.08
N ALA A 292 -2.18 28.03 25.93
CA ALA A 292 -1.10 28.66 26.69
C ALA A 292 -0.97 30.15 26.33
N THR A 293 -1.10 30.52 25.05
CA THR A 293 -1.02 31.92 24.60
C THR A 293 -2.22 32.80 24.97
N LYS A 294 -3.34 32.20 25.39
CA LYS A 294 -4.55 32.93 25.81
C LYS A 294 -4.57 33.25 27.30
N LYS A 295 -3.63 32.71 28.07
CA LYS A 295 -3.47 32.97 29.51
C LYS A 295 -2.46 34.09 29.71
#